data_AF-V8NK82-F1
#
_entry.id   AF-V8NK82-F1
#
_cell.length_a   1.000
_cell.length_b   1.000
_cell.length_c   1.000
_cell.angle_alpha   90.00
_cell.angle_beta   90.00
_cell.angle_gamma   90.00
#
_symmetry.space_group_name_H-M   'P 1'
#
loop_
_entity.id
_entity.type
_entity.pdbx_description
1 polymer ?
#
loop_
_entity_poly.entity_id
_entity_poly.type
_entity_poly.pdbx_seq_one_letter_code
_entity_poly.pdbx_strand_id
1 'polypeptide(L)'
;MAQKTHEAQDFQDQRDQYLAHLQQYIAAYQQLTVEKEELHKKYLLQTQLMDRLQHEEVQGKVNVEMHFKELQKAKKTLESFSKENKELQSQVTQLMAELDERMLPRAQGDGVEAAGFVDSRTSQLSIPEDFESKEEMVAFLTSAVSQAEGEREEIRHQLMEKKRQCRELLQQIASLKKEQQLQFTSTGGSDADSVPGEVHEALKSAMEKLQLRFTDLMREKAELKERVEELEHHCIQLSGETDTIGEYIALYQSQRAILKQRHREKEDYINRLAQDKEDMKVRPKSAFRAVPITIGPCQVECNPGDTWTASISPFATMKLLELHELVMRLVGERNDWYTKYMMATQAGELQPGHEREAGAQADGVFEPNASKVADLREVSLADEPKLDTVASQSHPSHGDPQGPQPAPRDPTAQQILRLLHEIQNPQNRVGPLSETPCIPFFYRVDENDEVKLLVV
;
A
#
# COMPACT_ATOMS: atom_id res chain seq x y z
N MET A 1 33.98 -62.54 45.53
CA MET A 1 34.09 -62.63 44.05
C MET A 1 32.72 -62.52 43.40
N ALA A 2 31.74 -63.37 43.75
CA ALA A 2 30.39 -63.36 43.17
C ALA A 2 29.61 -62.02 43.28
N GLN A 3 29.75 -61.31 44.40
CA GLN A 3 29.06 -60.02 44.59
C GLN A 3 29.63 -58.92 43.69
N LYS A 4 30.96 -58.85 43.57
CA LYS A 4 31.64 -57.90 42.68
C LYS A 4 31.34 -58.16 41.19
N THR A 5 31.12 -59.42 40.81
CA THR A 5 30.71 -59.77 39.44
C THR A 5 29.26 -59.39 39.17
N HIS A 6 28.38 -59.46 40.16
CA HIS A 6 26.98 -59.02 40.02
C HIS A 6 26.90 -57.49 39.91
N GLU A 7 27.61 -56.76 40.77
CA GLU A 7 27.69 -55.29 40.70
C GLU A 7 28.28 -54.81 39.36
N ALA A 8 29.30 -55.49 38.84
CA ALA A 8 29.87 -55.20 37.52
C ALA A 8 28.86 -55.42 36.38
N GLN A 9 28.01 -56.45 36.49
CA GLN A 9 26.96 -56.71 35.51
C GLN A 9 25.87 -55.64 35.56
N ASP A 10 25.44 -55.22 36.76
CA ASP A 10 24.40 -54.18 36.91
C ASP A 10 24.86 -52.84 36.33
N PHE A 11 26.13 -52.45 36.55
CA PHE A 11 26.69 -51.25 35.92
C PHE A 11 26.80 -51.37 34.40
N GLN A 12 27.08 -52.57 33.89
CA GLN A 12 27.13 -52.83 32.46
C GLN A 12 25.74 -52.73 31.83
N ASP A 13 24.72 -53.30 32.46
CA ASP A 13 23.34 -53.20 32.00
C ASP A 13 22.84 -51.74 32.06
N GLN A 14 23.22 -50.98 33.09
CA GLN A 14 22.90 -49.57 33.21
C GLN A 14 23.57 -48.73 32.11
N ARG A 15 24.84 -49.01 31.79
CA ARG A 15 25.55 -48.37 30.67
C ARG A 15 24.85 -48.67 29.34
N ASP A 16 24.46 -49.92 29.12
CA ASP A 16 23.84 -50.35 27.87
C ASP A 16 22.43 -49.73 27.70
N GLN A 17 21.69 -49.53 28.81
CA GLN A 17 20.45 -48.74 28.82
C GLN A 17 20.68 -47.27 28.44
N TYR A 18 21.71 -46.63 29.01
CA TYR A 18 22.05 -45.25 28.64
C TYR A 18 22.46 -45.12 27.18
N LEU A 19 23.22 -46.08 26.64
CA LEU A 19 23.59 -46.12 25.23
C LEU A 19 22.36 -46.26 24.33
N ALA A 20 21.41 -47.12 24.69
CA ALA A 20 20.15 -47.28 23.94
C ALA A 20 19.33 -45.98 23.91
N HIS A 21 19.21 -45.28 25.05
CA HIS A 21 18.52 -43.98 25.10
C HIS A 21 19.23 -42.90 24.28
N LEU A 22 20.56 -42.85 24.33
CA LEU A 22 21.34 -41.91 23.54
C LEU A 22 21.15 -42.17 22.03
N GLN A 23 21.12 -43.43 21.62
CA GLN A 23 20.92 -43.83 20.23
C GLN A 23 19.50 -43.49 19.74
N GLN A 24 18.48 -43.67 20.59
CA GLN A 24 17.10 -43.24 20.30
C GLN A 24 17.02 -41.71 20.13
N TYR A 25 17.69 -40.95 20.98
CA TYR A 25 17.75 -39.49 20.87
C TYR A 25 18.42 -39.06 19.57
N ILE A 26 19.56 -39.67 19.21
CA ILE A 26 20.25 -39.38 17.94
C ILE A 26 19.33 -39.66 16.74
N ALA A 27 18.64 -40.80 16.72
CA ALA A 27 17.71 -41.15 15.65
C ALA A 27 16.53 -40.15 15.55
N ALA A 28 15.94 -39.77 16.68
CA ALA A 28 14.87 -38.78 16.71
C ALA A 28 15.33 -37.40 16.22
N TYR A 29 16.54 -36.98 16.57
CA TYR A 29 17.12 -35.72 16.09
C TYR A 29 17.38 -35.72 14.59
N GLN A 30 17.85 -36.85 14.05
CA GLN A 30 18.04 -37.00 12.61
C GLN A 30 16.70 -36.93 11.88
N GLN A 31 15.66 -37.61 12.37
CA GLN A 31 14.32 -37.54 11.79
C GLN A 31 13.75 -36.12 11.81
N LEU A 32 13.86 -35.42 12.95
CA LEU A 32 13.42 -34.04 13.08
C LEU A 32 14.14 -33.10 12.09
N THR A 33 15.41 -33.37 11.81
CA THR A 33 16.19 -32.59 10.85
C THR A 33 15.66 -32.78 9.43
N VAL A 34 15.36 -34.02 9.04
CA VAL A 34 14.77 -34.33 7.72
C VAL A 34 13.37 -33.72 7.59
N GLU A 35 12.52 -33.85 8.61
CA GLU A 35 11.19 -33.26 8.60
C GLU A 35 11.24 -31.73 8.50
N LYS A 36 12.20 -31.08 9.18
CA LYS A 36 12.44 -29.64 9.07
C LYS A 36 12.84 -29.23 7.65
N GLU A 37 13.72 -30.00 6.99
CA GLU A 37 14.12 -29.74 5.61
C GLU A 37 12.96 -29.92 4.62
N GLU A 38 12.14 -30.95 4.79
CA GLU A 38 10.95 -31.16 3.97
C GLU A 38 9.92 -30.05 4.16
N LEU A 39 9.70 -29.61 5.40
CA LEU A 39 8.81 -28.50 5.69
C LEU A 39 9.34 -27.19 5.06
N HIS A 40 10.65 -26.96 5.10
CA HIS A 40 11.28 -25.81 4.46
C HIS A 40 11.10 -25.85 2.93
N LYS A 41 11.25 -27.01 2.30
CA LYS A 41 10.98 -27.19 0.85
C LYS A 41 9.52 -26.89 0.50
N LYS A 42 8.57 -27.38 1.30
CA LYS A 42 7.14 -27.10 1.11
C LYS A 42 6.82 -25.62 1.27
N TYR A 43 7.42 -24.98 2.28
CA TYR A 43 7.29 -23.54 2.51
C TYR A 43 7.77 -22.72 1.30
N LEU A 44 8.97 -23.03 0.79
CA LEU A 44 9.52 -22.33 -0.38
C LEU A 44 8.64 -22.48 -1.63
N LEU A 45 8.10 -23.68 -1.87
CA LEU A 45 7.19 -23.91 -2.98
C LEU A 45 5.88 -23.13 -2.80
N GLN A 46 5.35 -23.07 -1.57
CA GLN A 46 4.15 -22.31 -1.26
C GLN A 46 4.36 -20.80 -1.49
N THR A 47 5.51 -20.26 -1.09
CA THR A 47 5.90 -18.86 -1.38
C THR A 47 5.89 -18.58 -2.88
N GLN A 48 6.56 -19.43 -3.68
CA GLN A 48 6.62 -19.24 -5.14
C GLN A 48 5.24 -19.27 -5.81
N LEU A 49 4.33 -20.13 -5.33
CA LEU A 49 2.96 -20.18 -5.83
C LEU A 49 2.15 -18.95 -5.42
N MET A 50 2.36 -18.45 -4.21
CA MET A 50 1.74 -17.21 -3.73
C MET A 50 2.17 -16.02 -4.59
N ASP A 51 3.47 -15.90 -4.86
CA ASP A 51 4.01 -14.84 -5.70
C ASP A 51 3.37 -14.88 -7.09
N ARG A 52 3.30 -16.06 -7.72
CA ARG A 52 2.67 -16.20 -9.04
C ARG A 52 1.22 -15.75 -9.02
N LEU A 53 0.45 -16.16 -8.03
CA LEU A 53 -0.97 -15.80 -7.90
C LEU A 53 -1.16 -14.30 -7.68
N GLN A 54 -0.28 -13.66 -6.89
CA GLN A 54 -0.30 -12.21 -6.71
C GLN A 54 -0.02 -11.45 -8.01
N HIS A 55 0.94 -11.92 -8.81
CA HIS A 55 1.21 -11.31 -10.13
C HIS A 55 0.00 -11.45 -11.06
N GLU A 56 -0.64 -12.62 -11.10
CA GLU A 56 -1.86 -12.85 -11.88
C GLU A 56 -3.02 -11.97 -11.41
N GLU A 57 -3.20 -11.79 -10.10
CA GLU A 57 -4.23 -10.92 -9.52
C GLU A 57 -3.99 -9.44 -9.85
N VAL A 58 -2.76 -8.96 -9.68
CA VAL A 58 -2.39 -7.57 -10.01
C VAL A 58 -2.57 -7.32 -11.51
N GLN A 59 -2.12 -8.25 -12.35
CA GLN A 59 -2.31 -8.16 -13.80
C GLN A 59 -3.79 -8.13 -14.18
N GLY A 60 -4.61 -8.98 -13.55
CA GLY A 60 -6.07 -8.97 -13.72
C GLY A 60 -6.70 -7.62 -13.34
N LYS A 61 -6.31 -7.05 -12.19
CA LYS A 61 -6.78 -5.72 -11.74
C LYS A 61 -6.42 -4.61 -12.73
N VAL A 62 -5.17 -4.59 -13.21
CA VAL A 62 -4.70 -3.59 -14.19
C VAL A 62 -5.48 -3.69 -15.50
N ASN A 63 -5.74 -4.91 -15.99
CA ASN A 63 -6.52 -5.12 -17.22
C ASN A 63 -7.97 -4.63 -17.05
N VAL A 64 -8.61 -4.94 -15.92
CA VAL A 64 -9.97 -4.46 -15.63
C VAL A 64 -10.03 -2.93 -15.53
N GLU A 65 -9.05 -2.31 -14.87
CA GLU A 65 -8.98 -0.85 -14.77
C GLU A 65 -8.76 -0.18 -16.14
N MET A 66 -7.93 -0.77 -16.99
CA MET A 66 -7.71 -0.32 -18.37
C MET A 66 -9.02 -0.34 -19.17
N HIS A 67 -9.72 -1.48 -19.20
CA HIS A 67 -10.99 -1.62 -19.90
C HIS A 67 -12.08 -0.70 -19.32
N PHE A 68 -12.08 -0.48 -18.00
CA PHE A 68 -12.99 0.47 -17.37
C PHE A 68 -12.73 1.91 -17.86
N LYS A 69 -11.47 2.32 -17.99
CA LYS A 69 -11.09 3.63 -18.56
C LYS A 69 -11.50 3.76 -20.03
N GLU A 70 -11.31 2.72 -20.83
CA GLU A 70 -11.75 2.68 -22.23
C GLU A 70 -13.26 2.80 -22.35
N LEU A 71 -14.00 2.04 -21.55
CA LEU A 71 -15.46 2.10 -21.50
C LEU A 71 -15.94 3.50 -21.08
N GLN A 72 -15.26 4.14 -20.11
CA GLN A 72 -15.60 5.50 -19.70
C GLN A 72 -15.36 6.53 -20.81
N LYS A 73 -14.29 6.38 -21.59
CA LYS A 73 -14.04 7.21 -22.78
C LYS A 73 -15.12 7.00 -23.82
N ALA A 74 -15.46 5.75 -24.16
CA ALA A 74 -16.52 5.41 -25.11
C ALA A 74 -17.90 5.92 -24.66
N LYS A 75 -18.19 5.88 -23.36
CA LYS A 75 -19.41 6.46 -22.80
C LYS A 75 -19.47 7.97 -23.02
N LYS A 76 -18.38 8.69 -22.76
CA LYS A 76 -18.32 10.15 -22.97
C LYS A 76 -18.48 10.53 -24.44
N THR A 77 -17.87 9.78 -25.35
CA THR A 77 -18.01 10.05 -26.80
C THR A 77 -19.44 9.78 -27.27
N LEU A 78 -20.07 8.69 -26.80
CA LEU A 78 -21.47 8.39 -27.09
C LEU A 78 -22.41 9.48 -26.55
N GLU A 79 -22.17 9.98 -25.34
CA GLU A 79 -22.94 11.10 -24.77
C GLU A 79 -22.78 12.39 -25.58
N SER A 80 -21.59 12.68 -26.11
CA SER A 80 -21.37 13.80 -27.05
C SER A 80 -22.17 13.63 -28.32
N PHE A 81 -22.04 12.47 -28.98
CA PHE A 81 -22.77 12.17 -30.21
C PHE A 81 -24.29 12.24 -29.98
N SER A 82 -24.79 11.74 -28.85
CA SER A 82 -26.22 11.80 -28.51
C SER A 82 -26.72 13.25 -28.40
N LYS A 83 -25.92 14.16 -27.83
CA LYS A 83 -26.26 15.59 -27.78
C LYS A 83 -26.28 16.21 -29.17
N GLU A 84 -25.27 15.92 -30.00
CA GLU A 84 -25.22 16.39 -31.39
C GLU A 84 -26.40 15.86 -32.21
N ASN A 85 -26.78 14.61 -32.04
CA ASN A 85 -27.91 14.01 -32.74
C ASN A 85 -29.24 14.66 -32.32
N LYS A 86 -29.43 14.97 -31.02
CA LYS A 86 -30.59 15.75 -30.55
C LYS A 86 -30.62 17.15 -31.13
N GLU A 87 -29.47 17.81 -31.21
CA GLU A 87 -29.34 19.14 -31.82
C GLU A 87 -29.67 19.11 -33.31
N LEU A 88 -29.13 18.14 -34.05
CA LEU A 88 -29.47 17.93 -35.47
C LEU A 88 -30.95 17.62 -35.67
N GLN A 89 -31.55 16.79 -34.81
CA GLN A 89 -33.00 16.53 -34.85
C GLN A 89 -33.82 17.80 -34.63
N SER A 90 -33.39 18.67 -33.70
CA SER A 90 -34.02 19.99 -33.49
C SER A 90 -33.90 20.87 -34.72
N GLN A 91 -32.70 20.95 -35.33
CA GLN A 91 -32.46 21.73 -36.55
C GLN A 91 -33.30 21.22 -37.73
N VAL A 92 -33.41 19.91 -37.92
CA VAL A 92 -34.27 19.31 -38.95
C VAL A 92 -35.74 19.64 -38.69
N THR A 93 -36.20 19.51 -37.45
CA THR A 93 -37.59 19.83 -37.08
C THR A 93 -37.90 21.32 -37.30
N GLN A 94 -36.94 22.20 -36.99
CA GLN A 94 -37.05 23.63 -37.23
C GLN A 94 -37.13 23.94 -38.74
N LEU A 95 -36.26 23.35 -39.56
CA LEU A 95 -36.28 23.53 -41.01
C LEU A 95 -37.57 22.98 -41.63
N MET A 96 -38.10 21.86 -41.13
CA MET A 96 -39.40 21.33 -41.57
C MET A 96 -40.54 22.31 -41.24
N ALA A 97 -40.55 22.91 -40.05
CA ALA A 97 -41.54 23.93 -39.69
C ALA A 97 -41.41 25.21 -40.53
N GLU A 98 -40.19 25.66 -40.82
CA GLU A 98 -39.94 26.80 -41.73
C GLU A 98 -40.36 26.51 -43.18
N LEU A 99 -40.26 25.25 -43.62
CA LEU A 99 -40.69 24.82 -44.95
C LEU A 99 -42.23 24.72 -45.02
N ASP A 100 -42.89 24.20 -43.98
CA ASP A 100 -44.36 24.13 -43.88
C ASP A 100 -44.99 25.52 -43.80
N GLU A 101 -44.38 26.48 -43.08
CA GLU A 101 -44.77 27.90 -43.09
C GLU A 101 -44.64 28.52 -44.50
N ARG A 102 -43.68 28.05 -45.31
CA ARG A 102 -43.54 28.46 -46.72
C ARG A 102 -44.46 27.71 -47.69
N MET A 103 -45.06 26.60 -47.29
CA MET A 103 -45.81 25.67 -48.16
C MET A 103 -47.32 25.58 -47.87
N LEU A 104 -48.02 26.72 -47.76
CA LEU A 104 -49.48 26.74 -47.94
C LEU A 104 -49.94 27.94 -48.80
N PRO A 105 -50.74 27.72 -49.87
CA PRO A 105 -50.62 26.68 -50.89
C PRO A 105 -50.37 27.33 -52.27
N ARG A 106 -49.25 26.99 -52.94
CA ARG A 106 -49.15 27.21 -54.38
C ARG A 106 -49.66 25.96 -55.06
N ALA A 107 -50.97 25.98 -55.34
CA ALA A 107 -51.59 25.06 -56.27
C ALA A 107 -50.78 25.05 -57.58
N GLN A 108 -50.71 23.84 -58.16
CA GLN A 108 -50.48 23.59 -59.57
C GLN A 108 -49.02 23.59 -60.04
N GLY A 109 -48.54 22.37 -60.31
CA GLY A 109 -47.93 22.11 -61.60
C GLY A 109 -46.56 21.46 -61.57
N ASP A 110 -46.50 20.39 -62.35
CA ASP A 110 -45.41 19.99 -63.22
C ASP A 110 -44.36 19.05 -62.63
N GLY A 111 -44.49 17.80 -63.06
CA GLY A 111 -43.49 16.77 -62.85
C GLY A 111 -42.28 17.04 -63.72
N VAL A 112 -41.11 17.01 -63.11
CA VAL A 112 -39.85 16.90 -63.84
C VAL A 112 -38.97 15.90 -63.08
N GLU A 113 -38.75 14.78 -63.77
CA GLU A 113 -37.70 13.80 -63.55
C GLU A 113 -36.37 14.46 -63.15
N ALA A 114 -35.80 14.05 -62.02
CA ALA A 114 -34.40 14.32 -61.69
C ALA A 114 -33.68 12.98 -61.46
N ALA A 115 -33.25 12.43 -62.59
CA ALA A 115 -31.98 11.77 -62.84
C ALA A 115 -31.32 11.05 -61.66
N GLY A 116 -31.16 9.73 -61.84
CA GLY A 116 -30.26 8.92 -61.05
C GLY A 116 -28.86 9.53 -60.99
N PHE A 117 -28.36 9.66 -59.77
CA PHE A 117 -26.94 9.72 -59.49
C PHE A 117 -26.63 8.55 -58.55
N VAL A 118 -26.38 7.41 -59.19
CA VAL A 118 -25.64 6.30 -58.58
C VAL A 118 -24.20 6.78 -58.51
N ASP A 119 -23.77 7.31 -57.36
CA ASP A 119 -22.33 7.45 -57.13
C ASP A 119 -21.80 6.14 -56.55
N SER A 120 -21.37 5.29 -57.48
CA SER A 120 -20.51 4.15 -57.23
C SER A 120 -19.14 4.63 -56.77
N ARG A 121 -19.05 4.98 -55.49
CA ARG A 121 -17.84 4.83 -54.67
C ARG A 121 -18.23 4.35 -53.27
N THR A 122 -19.04 3.31 -53.21
CA THR A 122 -18.97 2.37 -52.09
C THR A 122 -17.62 1.67 -52.22
N SER A 123 -16.59 2.17 -51.54
CA SER A 123 -15.38 1.39 -51.27
C SER A 123 -15.86 0.04 -50.74
N GLN A 124 -15.57 -1.02 -51.50
CA GLN A 124 -16.05 -2.37 -51.26
C GLN A 124 -15.58 -2.83 -49.88
N LEU A 125 -16.44 -2.64 -48.87
CA LEU A 125 -16.29 -3.33 -47.61
C LEU A 125 -16.82 -4.75 -47.85
N SER A 126 -15.95 -5.62 -48.35
CA SER A 126 -16.24 -7.04 -48.46
C SER A 126 -16.27 -7.61 -47.03
N ILE A 127 -17.47 -7.70 -46.45
CA ILE A 127 -17.69 -8.30 -45.13
C ILE A 127 -17.51 -9.82 -45.30
N PRO A 128 -16.53 -10.44 -44.61
CA PRO A 128 -16.43 -11.91 -44.59
C PRO A 128 -17.71 -12.51 -44.01
N GLU A 129 -18.28 -13.54 -44.66
CA GLU A 129 -19.58 -14.12 -44.29
C GLU A 129 -19.55 -14.90 -42.96
N ASP A 130 -18.36 -15.27 -42.46
CA ASP A 130 -18.18 -15.92 -41.16
C ASP A 130 -17.02 -15.27 -40.38
N PHE A 131 -17.27 -14.95 -39.11
CA PHE A 131 -16.26 -14.57 -38.11
C PHE A 131 -16.17 -15.69 -37.06
N GLU A 132 -14.98 -16.23 -36.80
CA GLU A 132 -14.82 -17.33 -35.86
C GLU A 132 -14.90 -16.86 -34.39
N SER A 133 -14.70 -15.55 -34.16
CA SER A 133 -14.80 -14.91 -32.85
C SER A 133 -15.28 -13.44 -32.95
N LYS A 134 -15.87 -12.93 -31.85
CA LYS A 134 -16.29 -11.52 -31.75
C LYS A 134 -15.11 -10.56 -31.81
N GLU A 135 -13.96 -11.00 -31.33
CA GLU A 135 -12.71 -10.24 -31.35
C GLU A 135 -12.21 -10.01 -32.78
N GLU A 136 -12.36 -10.97 -33.69
CA GLU A 136 -12.01 -10.82 -35.12
C GLU A 136 -12.90 -9.81 -35.84
N MET A 137 -14.21 -9.85 -35.56
CA MET A 137 -15.17 -8.88 -36.09
C MET A 137 -14.84 -7.45 -35.62
N VAL A 138 -14.54 -7.29 -34.33
CA VAL A 138 -14.14 -6.00 -33.77
C VAL A 138 -12.82 -5.52 -34.39
N ALA A 139 -11.85 -6.41 -34.60
CA ALA A 139 -10.58 -6.06 -35.25
C ALA A 139 -10.79 -5.58 -36.70
N PHE A 140 -11.62 -6.28 -37.48
CA PHE A 140 -11.96 -5.89 -38.85
C PHE A 140 -12.68 -4.53 -38.90
N LEU A 141 -13.70 -4.32 -38.06
CA LEU A 141 -14.42 -3.05 -37.98
C LEU A 141 -13.50 -1.91 -37.54
N THR A 142 -12.60 -2.16 -36.58
CA THR A 142 -11.61 -1.17 -36.12
C THR A 142 -10.64 -0.81 -37.24
N SER A 143 -10.19 -1.78 -38.03
CA SER A 143 -9.34 -1.55 -39.20
C SER A 143 -10.06 -0.76 -40.30
N ALA A 144 -11.31 -1.12 -40.60
CA ALA A 144 -12.12 -0.44 -41.61
C ALA A 144 -12.42 1.01 -41.24
N VAL A 145 -12.75 1.27 -39.96
CA VAL A 145 -12.92 2.63 -39.44
C VAL A 145 -11.60 3.39 -39.55
N SER A 146 -10.49 2.82 -39.09
CA SER A 146 -9.17 3.48 -39.17
C SER A 146 -8.79 3.85 -40.60
N GLN A 147 -9.08 3.00 -41.58
CA GLN A 147 -8.86 3.28 -42.99
C GLN A 147 -9.75 4.43 -43.50
N ALA A 148 -11.06 4.38 -43.21
CA ALA A 148 -11.99 5.43 -43.61
C ALA A 148 -11.66 6.79 -42.97
N GLU A 149 -11.17 6.78 -41.72
CA GLU A 149 -10.69 7.99 -41.05
C GLU A 149 -9.42 8.55 -41.69
N GLY A 150 -8.49 7.69 -42.11
CA GLY A 150 -7.30 8.08 -42.87
C GLY A 150 -7.66 8.74 -44.20
N GLU A 151 -8.54 8.13 -44.99
CA GLU A 151 -9.00 8.68 -46.27
C GLU A 151 -9.72 10.03 -46.09
N ARG A 152 -10.54 10.15 -45.03
CA ARG A 152 -11.22 11.41 -44.67
C ARG A 152 -10.22 12.51 -44.33
N GLU A 153 -9.17 12.21 -43.58
CA GLU A 153 -8.16 13.19 -43.21
C GLU A 153 -7.31 13.61 -44.42
N GLU A 154 -7.01 12.69 -45.32
CA GLU A 154 -6.31 13.02 -46.56
C GLU A 154 -7.12 13.96 -47.45
N ILE A 155 -8.43 13.72 -47.63
CA ILE A 155 -9.32 14.62 -48.35
C ILE A 155 -9.40 15.99 -47.66
N ARG A 156 -9.46 16.02 -46.33
CA ARG A 156 -9.46 17.26 -45.54
C ARG A 156 -8.18 18.07 -45.78
N HIS A 157 -7.02 17.40 -45.79
CA HIS A 157 -5.74 18.03 -46.08
C HIS A 157 -5.69 18.60 -47.50
N GLN A 158 -6.14 17.85 -48.51
CA GLN A 158 -6.22 18.32 -49.89
C GLN A 158 -7.13 19.55 -50.04
N LEU A 159 -8.27 19.57 -49.33
CA LEU A 159 -9.18 20.71 -49.33
C LEU A 159 -8.54 21.96 -48.69
N MET A 160 -7.81 21.80 -47.58
CA MET A 160 -7.09 22.91 -46.95
C MET A 160 -6.03 23.49 -47.87
N GLU A 161 -5.30 22.63 -48.57
CA GLU A 161 -4.26 23.03 -49.52
C GLU A 161 -4.85 23.76 -50.73
N LYS A 162 -5.97 23.29 -51.30
CA LYS A 162 -6.69 24.01 -52.35
C LYS A 162 -7.23 25.36 -51.89
N LYS A 163 -7.73 25.44 -50.66
CA LYS A 163 -8.14 26.72 -50.04
C LYS A 163 -6.97 27.68 -49.86
N ARG A 164 -5.80 27.18 -49.46
CA ARG A 164 -4.57 27.97 -49.35
C ARG A 164 -4.16 28.54 -50.72
N GLN A 165 -4.12 27.69 -51.75
CA GLN A 165 -3.82 28.10 -53.12
C GLN A 165 -4.79 29.17 -53.64
N CYS A 166 -6.09 29.03 -53.38
CA CYS A 166 -7.08 30.06 -53.75
C CYS A 166 -6.84 31.39 -53.04
N ARG A 167 -6.50 31.35 -51.73
CA ARG A 167 -6.19 32.58 -50.97
C ARG A 167 -4.94 33.27 -51.51
N GLU A 168 -3.91 32.52 -51.87
CA GLU A 168 -2.69 33.07 -52.46
C GLU A 168 -2.93 33.68 -53.82
N LEU A 169 -3.69 33.03 -54.70
CA LEU A 169 -4.08 33.59 -55.99
C LEU A 169 -4.90 34.87 -55.82
N LEU A 170 -5.84 34.91 -54.87
CA LEU A 170 -6.60 36.12 -54.57
C LEU A 170 -5.70 37.26 -54.06
N GLN A 171 -4.71 36.93 -53.23
CA GLN A 171 -3.74 37.90 -52.74
C GLN A 171 -2.84 38.42 -53.88
N GLN A 172 -2.40 37.55 -54.79
CA GLN A 172 -1.65 37.94 -55.98
C GLN A 172 -2.48 38.84 -56.91
N ILE A 173 -3.75 38.51 -57.15
CA ILE A 173 -4.68 39.34 -57.95
C ILE A 173 -4.89 40.70 -57.28
N ALA A 174 -5.04 40.76 -55.96
CA ALA A 174 -5.17 42.02 -55.23
C ALA A 174 -3.90 42.88 -55.32
N SER A 175 -2.73 42.27 -55.20
CA SER A 175 -1.44 42.94 -55.36
C SER A 175 -1.25 43.47 -56.79
N LEU A 176 -1.52 42.65 -57.82
CA LEU A 176 -1.45 43.06 -59.23
C LEU A 176 -2.43 44.19 -59.54
N LYS A 177 -3.66 44.14 -59.00
CA LYS A 177 -4.65 45.19 -59.17
C LYS A 177 -4.19 46.51 -58.53
N LYS A 178 -3.55 46.44 -57.37
CA LYS A 178 -2.97 47.61 -56.67
C LYS A 178 -1.79 48.19 -57.46
N GLU A 179 -0.94 47.33 -58.01
CA GLU A 179 0.21 47.71 -58.82
C GLU A 179 -0.20 48.33 -60.17
N GLN A 180 -1.21 47.76 -60.84
CA GLN A 180 -1.78 48.31 -62.07
C GLN A 180 -2.43 49.69 -61.83
N GLN A 181 -3.01 49.90 -60.65
CA GLN A 181 -3.57 51.20 -60.23
C GLN A 181 -2.47 52.24 -59.91
N LEU A 182 -1.30 51.80 -59.44
CA LEU A 182 -0.10 52.63 -59.25
C LEU A 182 0.63 52.93 -60.58
N GLN A 183 0.69 51.97 -61.51
CA GLN A 183 1.29 52.13 -62.84
C GLN A 183 0.47 53.06 -63.76
N PHE A 184 -0.86 53.14 -63.57
CA PHE A 184 -1.70 54.16 -64.23
C PHE A 184 -1.34 55.61 -63.82
N THR A 185 -0.60 55.79 -62.71
CA THR A 185 -0.10 57.10 -62.26
C THR A 185 1.39 57.34 -62.50
N SER A 186 2.11 56.38 -63.09
CA SER A 186 3.54 56.52 -63.35
C SER A 186 3.94 55.79 -64.64
N THR A 187 3.64 56.44 -65.76
CA THR A 187 4.27 56.10 -67.04
C THR A 187 5.74 56.52 -66.99
N GLY A 188 6.67 55.58 -66.98
CA GLY A 188 8.09 55.90 -67.09
C GLY A 188 9.06 54.74 -66.85
N GLY A 189 9.41 54.04 -67.94
CA GLY A 189 10.79 53.69 -68.31
C GLY A 189 11.60 52.65 -67.51
N SER A 190 11.93 51.55 -68.19
CA SER A 190 13.23 50.84 -68.26
C SER A 190 14.05 50.63 -66.98
N ASP A 191 14.27 49.38 -66.58
CA ASP A 191 15.41 48.59 -67.07
C ASP A 191 15.33 47.15 -66.57
N ALA A 192 15.54 46.22 -67.49
CA ALA A 192 15.68 44.81 -67.20
C ALA A 192 17.12 44.51 -66.76
N ASP A 193 17.24 43.57 -65.81
CA ASP A 193 18.43 42.74 -65.58
C ASP A 193 19.48 43.20 -64.55
N SER A 194 19.05 43.78 -63.44
CA SER A 194 19.79 43.65 -62.17
C SER A 194 18.85 43.49 -61.00
N VAL A 195 19.13 42.49 -60.15
CA VAL A 195 18.40 42.30 -58.88
C VAL A 195 18.54 43.61 -58.10
N PRO A 196 17.43 44.29 -57.74
CA PRO A 196 17.50 45.54 -56.99
C PRO A 196 18.28 45.31 -55.69
N GLY A 197 19.26 46.16 -55.39
CA GLY A 197 20.12 46.00 -54.21
C GLY A 197 19.33 45.86 -52.90
N GLU A 198 18.14 46.46 -52.84
CA GLU A 198 17.18 46.33 -51.74
C GLU A 198 16.69 44.90 -51.51
N VAL A 199 16.47 44.11 -52.57
CA VAL A 199 16.07 42.71 -52.49
C VAL A 199 17.23 41.84 -52.00
N HIS A 200 18.45 42.15 -52.43
CA HIS A 200 19.65 41.47 -51.97
C HIS A 200 19.94 41.76 -50.49
N GLU A 201 19.80 43.02 -50.07
CA GLU A 201 19.92 43.47 -48.68
C GLU A 201 18.86 42.81 -47.77
N ALA A 202 17.61 42.77 -48.23
CA ALA A 202 16.51 42.12 -47.51
C ALA A 202 16.73 40.60 -47.35
N LEU A 203 17.20 39.93 -48.40
CA LEU A 203 17.53 38.50 -48.35
C LEU A 203 18.71 38.24 -47.40
N LYS A 204 19.74 39.08 -47.44
CA LYS A 204 20.89 39.00 -46.52
C LYS A 204 20.45 39.18 -45.06
N SER A 205 19.62 40.19 -44.78
CA SER A 205 19.06 40.42 -43.44
C SER A 205 18.18 39.25 -42.97
N ALA A 206 17.38 38.66 -43.86
CA ALA A 206 16.59 37.47 -43.55
C ALA A 206 17.47 36.26 -43.23
N MET A 207 18.57 36.08 -43.98
CA MET A 207 19.55 35.01 -43.74
C MET A 207 20.27 35.20 -42.40
N GLU A 208 20.69 36.42 -42.06
CA GLU A 208 21.31 36.73 -40.77
C GLU A 208 20.35 36.48 -39.59
N LYS A 209 19.07 36.88 -39.73
CA LYS A 209 18.05 36.59 -38.71
C LYS A 209 17.81 35.09 -38.54
N LEU A 210 17.82 34.33 -39.64
CA LEU A 210 17.69 32.88 -39.60
C LEU A 210 18.90 32.23 -38.91
N GLN A 211 20.12 32.69 -39.21
CA GLN A 211 21.35 32.22 -38.58
C GLN A 211 21.38 32.50 -37.07
N LEU A 212 20.97 33.70 -36.66
CA LEU A 212 20.80 34.07 -35.25
C LEU A 212 19.78 33.15 -34.56
N ARG A 213 18.58 33.00 -35.13
CA ARG A 213 17.55 32.10 -34.60
C ARG A 213 18.01 30.65 -34.50
N PHE A 214 18.75 30.16 -35.49
CA PHE A 214 19.29 28.81 -35.46
C PHE A 214 20.32 28.64 -34.34
N THR A 215 21.18 29.64 -34.13
CA THR A 215 22.20 29.61 -33.08
C THR A 215 21.57 29.69 -31.69
N ASP A 216 20.56 30.54 -31.51
CA ASP A 216 19.81 30.64 -30.25
C ASP A 216 19.08 29.32 -29.95
N LEU A 217 18.42 28.73 -30.94
CA LEU A 217 17.71 27.45 -30.77
C LEU A 217 18.69 26.31 -30.46
N MET A 218 19.88 26.30 -31.07
CA MET A 218 20.91 25.32 -30.77
C MET A 218 21.46 25.47 -29.35
N ARG A 219 21.57 26.70 -28.84
CA ARG A 219 21.95 26.96 -27.45
C ARG A 219 20.86 26.51 -26.48
N GLU A 220 19.61 26.91 -26.73
CA GLU A 220 18.46 26.50 -25.93
C GLU A 220 18.35 24.98 -25.89
N LYS A 221 18.55 24.29 -27.02
CA LYS A 221 18.56 22.83 -27.10
C LYS A 221 19.68 22.21 -26.26
N ALA A 222 20.84 22.86 -26.13
CA ALA A 222 21.93 22.39 -25.29
C ALA A 222 21.58 22.56 -23.80
N GLU A 223 21.06 23.73 -23.40
CA GLU A 223 20.59 23.99 -22.04
C GLU A 223 19.46 23.04 -21.63
N LEU A 224 18.50 22.78 -22.53
CA LEU A 224 17.43 21.79 -22.33
C LEU A 224 17.98 20.38 -22.14
N LYS A 225 19.03 19.99 -22.88
CA LYS A 225 19.67 18.68 -22.71
C LYS A 225 20.34 18.55 -21.34
N GLU A 226 21.09 19.56 -20.91
CA GLU A 226 21.69 19.59 -19.57
C GLU A 226 20.60 19.49 -18.49
N ARG A 227 19.49 20.22 -18.65
CA ARG A 227 18.34 20.16 -17.74
C ARG A 227 17.68 18.78 -17.69
N VAL A 228 17.63 18.07 -18.82
CA VAL A 228 17.11 16.69 -18.88
C VAL A 228 18.05 15.75 -18.13
N GLU A 229 19.36 15.85 -18.35
CA GLU A 229 20.36 15.03 -17.65
C GLU A 229 20.34 15.28 -16.12
N GLU A 230 20.18 16.53 -15.69
CA GLU A 230 19.98 16.87 -14.27
C GLU A 230 18.72 16.22 -13.68
N LEU A 231 17.61 16.25 -14.40
CA LEU A 231 16.35 15.65 -13.96
C LEU A 231 16.44 14.13 -13.93
N GLU A 232 17.12 13.51 -14.89
CA GLU A 232 17.38 12.07 -14.89
C GLU A 232 18.19 11.66 -13.66
N HIS A 233 19.22 12.44 -13.30
CA HIS A 233 19.98 12.20 -12.08
C HIS A 233 19.08 12.29 -10.83
N HIS A 234 18.21 13.30 -10.73
CA HIS A 234 17.25 13.39 -9.62
C HIS A 234 16.28 12.21 -9.58
N CYS A 235 15.79 11.74 -10.74
CA CYS A 235 14.93 10.57 -10.81
C CYS A 235 15.63 9.31 -10.28
N ILE A 236 16.90 9.11 -10.62
CA ILE A 236 17.71 8.00 -10.11
C ILE A 236 17.84 8.08 -8.58
N GLN A 237 18.12 9.27 -8.05
CA GLN A 237 18.24 9.47 -6.61
C GLN A 237 16.93 9.20 -5.87
N LEU A 238 15.83 9.78 -6.35
CA LEU A 238 14.50 9.56 -5.76
C LEU A 238 14.09 8.09 -5.84
N SER A 239 14.50 7.37 -6.90
CA SER A 239 14.32 5.92 -6.99
C SER A 239 15.05 5.21 -5.85
N GLY A 240 16.33 5.52 -5.61
CA GLY A 240 17.10 4.92 -4.51
C GLY A 240 16.56 5.26 -3.11
N GLU A 241 16.07 6.49 -2.91
CA GLU A 241 15.37 6.89 -1.69
C GLU A 241 14.06 6.10 -1.51
N THR A 242 13.32 5.88 -2.59
CA THR A 242 12.09 5.07 -2.59
C THR A 242 12.37 3.60 -2.25
N ASP A 243 13.46 3.03 -2.79
CA ASP A 243 13.89 1.67 -2.47
C ASP A 243 14.23 1.53 -0.98
N THR A 244 14.94 2.51 -0.42
CA THR A 244 15.28 2.55 1.01
C THR A 244 14.03 2.65 1.89
N ILE A 245 13.05 3.46 1.49
CA ILE A 245 11.74 3.52 2.17
C ILE A 245 11.04 2.16 2.10
N GLY A 246 11.10 1.48 0.95
CA GLY A 246 10.60 0.12 0.76
C GLY A 246 11.23 -0.89 1.74
N GLU A 247 12.56 -0.85 1.90
CA GLU A 247 13.27 -1.67 2.88
C GLU A 247 12.79 -1.42 4.32
N TYR A 248 12.55 -0.16 4.68
CA TYR A 248 12.03 0.19 6.01
C TYR A 248 10.62 -0.35 6.23
N ILE A 249 9.74 -0.28 5.23
CA ILE A 249 8.38 -0.84 5.30
C ILE A 249 8.45 -2.35 5.55
N ALA A 250 9.30 -3.07 4.81
CA ALA A 250 9.48 -4.51 4.97
C ALA A 250 10.00 -4.87 6.38
N LEU A 251 10.97 -4.12 6.89
CA LEU A 251 11.49 -4.29 8.26
C LEU A 251 10.40 -4.04 9.31
N TYR A 252 9.61 -2.98 9.16
CA TYR A 252 8.51 -2.66 10.07
C TYR A 252 7.43 -3.76 10.06
N GLN A 253 7.07 -4.26 8.89
CA GLN A 253 6.10 -5.36 8.76
C GLN A 253 6.60 -6.64 9.44
N SER A 254 7.88 -7.00 9.23
CA SER A 254 8.53 -8.13 9.91
C SER A 254 8.51 -7.96 11.43
N GLN A 255 8.88 -6.77 11.92
CA GLN A 255 8.86 -6.46 13.35
C GLN A 255 7.44 -6.59 13.94
N ARG A 256 6.42 -6.10 13.22
CA ARG A 256 5.01 -6.19 13.62
C ARG A 256 4.54 -7.65 13.67
N ALA A 257 4.96 -8.48 12.71
CA ALA A 257 4.62 -9.90 12.68
C ALA A 257 5.20 -10.65 13.90
N ILE A 258 6.46 -10.37 14.26
CA ILE A 258 7.11 -10.94 15.46
C ILE A 258 6.36 -10.53 16.73
N LEU A 259 5.98 -9.26 16.84
CA LEU A 259 5.23 -8.78 18.01
C LEU A 259 3.87 -9.46 18.14
N LYS A 260 3.12 -9.58 17.04
CA LYS A 260 1.84 -10.30 17.00
C LYS A 260 2.02 -11.78 17.35
N GLN A 261 3.07 -12.42 16.84
CA GLN A 261 3.35 -13.82 17.13
C GLN A 261 3.62 -14.05 18.63
N ARG A 262 4.47 -13.23 19.26
CA ARG A 262 4.70 -13.33 20.71
C ARG A 262 3.46 -13.04 21.54
N HIS A 263 2.58 -12.15 21.07
CA HIS A 263 1.30 -11.92 21.74
C HIS A 263 0.42 -13.17 21.69
N ARG A 264 0.28 -13.78 20.51
CA ARG A 264 -0.48 -15.03 20.34
C ARG A 264 0.07 -16.15 21.21
N GLU A 265 1.39 -16.34 21.27
CA GLU A 265 2.02 -17.35 22.12
C GLU A 265 1.70 -17.15 23.61
N LYS A 266 1.66 -15.89 24.07
CA LYS A 266 1.25 -15.56 25.43
C LYS A 266 -0.23 -15.84 25.66
N GLU A 267 -1.10 -15.48 24.72
CA GLU A 267 -2.54 -15.78 24.80
C GLU A 267 -2.79 -17.29 24.84
N ASP A 268 -2.12 -18.07 24.00
CA ASP A 268 -2.20 -19.53 23.99
C ASP A 268 -1.73 -20.12 25.31
N TYR A 269 -0.67 -19.57 25.91
CA TYR A 269 -0.21 -19.99 27.24
C TYR A 269 -1.25 -19.68 28.33
N ILE A 270 -1.85 -18.49 28.31
CA ILE A 270 -2.92 -18.11 29.24
C ILE A 270 -4.13 -19.04 29.07
N ASN A 271 -4.53 -19.33 27.83
CA ASN A 271 -5.65 -20.22 27.52
C ASN A 271 -5.39 -21.65 28.03
N ARG A 272 -4.19 -22.19 27.82
CA ARG A 272 -3.80 -23.50 28.39
C ARG A 272 -3.87 -23.50 29.91
N LEU A 273 -3.33 -22.47 30.56
CA LEU A 273 -3.35 -22.35 32.02
C LEU A 273 -4.78 -22.23 32.57
N ALA A 274 -5.67 -21.53 31.86
CA ALA A 274 -7.08 -21.45 32.21
C ALA A 274 -7.78 -22.80 32.10
N GLN A 275 -7.48 -23.58 31.06
CA GLN A 275 -8.02 -24.93 30.89
C GLN A 275 -7.53 -25.88 32.00
N ASP A 276 -6.23 -25.89 32.29
CA ASP A 276 -5.66 -26.70 33.37
C ASP A 276 -6.30 -26.38 34.73
N LYS A 277 -6.61 -25.11 34.96
CA LYS A 277 -7.31 -24.67 36.18
C LYS A 277 -8.72 -25.25 36.29
N GLU A 278 -9.49 -25.28 35.19
CA GLU A 278 -10.82 -25.88 35.20
C GLU A 278 -10.77 -27.41 35.28
N ASP A 279 -9.82 -28.06 34.59
CA ASP A 279 -9.58 -29.50 34.70
C ASP A 279 -9.23 -29.92 36.14
N MET A 280 -8.35 -29.16 36.80
CA MET A 280 -7.99 -29.35 38.20
C MET A 280 -9.16 -29.10 39.16
N LYS A 281 -10.21 -28.39 38.74
CA LYS A 281 -11.45 -28.17 39.50
C LYS A 281 -12.45 -29.32 39.32
N VAL A 282 -12.44 -29.98 38.16
CA VAL A 282 -13.35 -31.07 37.80
C VAL A 282 -12.84 -32.42 38.31
N ARG A 283 -11.52 -32.68 38.23
CA ARG A 283 -10.89 -33.91 38.72
C ARG A 283 -11.14 -34.25 40.20
N PRO A 284 -11.05 -33.33 41.17
CA PRO A 284 -11.38 -33.62 42.56
C PRO A 284 -12.88 -33.87 42.74
N LYS A 285 -13.75 -33.22 41.95
CA LYS A 285 -15.20 -33.47 41.98
C LYS A 285 -15.57 -34.85 41.45
N SER A 286 -14.92 -35.32 40.39
CA SER A 286 -15.11 -36.67 39.87
C SER A 286 -14.49 -37.73 40.78
N ALA A 287 -13.33 -37.45 41.38
CA ALA A 287 -12.71 -38.33 42.38
C ALA A 287 -13.55 -38.45 43.65
N PHE A 288 -14.15 -37.35 44.15
CA PHE A 288 -15.10 -37.39 45.28
C PHE A 288 -16.38 -38.18 44.96
N ARG A 289 -16.87 -38.10 43.71
CA ARG A 289 -18.06 -38.84 43.26
C ARG A 289 -17.80 -40.35 43.10
N ALA A 290 -16.54 -40.76 42.93
CA ALA A 290 -16.15 -42.16 42.69
C ALA A 290 -15.83 -42.95 43.96
N VAL A 291 -15.93 -42.37 45.17
CA VAL A 291 -15.75 -43.09 46.44
C VAL A 291 -17.13 -43.52 46.99
N PRO A 292 -17.54 -44.80 46.85
CA PRO A 292 -18.75 -45.29 47.49
C PRO A 292 -18.48 -45.43 49.00
N ILE A 293 -19.05 -44.54 49.82
CA ILE A 293 -19.07 -44.69 51.27
C ILE A 293 -19.98 -45.88 51.60
N THR A 294 -19.38 -47.04 51.86
CA THR A 294 -20.08 -48.22 52.38
C THR A 294 -20.12 -48.11 53.91
N ILE A 295 -21.26 -47.67 54.45
CA ILE A 295 -21.53 -47.72 55.89
C ILE A 295 -22.02 -49.14 56.20
N GLY A 296 -21.14 -49.97 56.76
CA GLY A 296 -21.52 -51.27 57.33
C GLY A 296 -22.16 -51.10 58.71
N PRO A 297 -23.14 -51.93 59.11
CA PRO A 297 -23.81 -51.78 60.40
C PRO A 297 -22.94 -52.35 61.53
N CYS A 298 -22.55 -51.52 62.50
CA CYS A 298 -21.93 -51.96 63.74
C CYS A 298 -22.99 -52.42 64.74
N GLN A 299 -22.92 -53.70 65.14
CA GLN A 299 -23.60 -54.25 66.31
C GLN A 299 -22.75 -53.97 67.57
N VAL A 300 -23.11 -52.98 68.40
CA VAL A 300 -22.80 -52.98 69.84
C VAL A 300 -23.88 -52.15 70.56
N GLU A 301 -24.47 -52.74 71.60
CA GLU A 301 -25.50 -52.15 72.48
C GLU A 301 -25.02 -50.84 73.12
N CYS A 302 -25.84 -49.79 73.04
CA CYS A 302 -25.59 -48.50 73.67
C CYS A 302 -26.37 -48.41 75.00
N ASN A 303 -25.66 -48.23 76.11
CA ASN A 303 -26.23 -47.74 77.37
C ASN A 303 -26.36 -46.20 77.32
N PRO A 304 -27.43 -45.60 77.85
CA PRO A 304 -27.65 -44.15 77.78
C PRO A 304 -26.90 -43.46 78.92
N GLY A 305 -25.70 -42.94 78.63
CA GLY A 305 -24.92 -42.24 79.67
C GLY A 305 -23.66 -41.49 79.23
N ASP A 306 -23.17 -41.65 78.00
CA ASP A 306 -21.89 -41.04 77.61
C ASP A 306 -22.06 -39.91 76.59
N THR A 307 -21.69 -38.71 77.05
CA THR A 307 -21.52 -37.52 76.22
C THR A 307 -20.38 -37.74 75.23
N TRP A 308 -20.73 -37.91 73.95
CA TRP A 308 -19.77 -37.95 72.85
C TRP A 308 -19.15 -36.57 72.63
N THR A 309 -18.03 -36.27 73.29
CA THR A 309 -17.07 -35.33 72.72
C THR A 309 -16.36 -36.05 71.58
N ALA A 310 -16.79 -35.79 70.35
CA ALA A 310 -16.09 -36.25 69.16
C ALA A 310 -14.65 -35.70 69.19
N SER A 311 -13.68 -36.57 69.49
CA SER A 311 -12.26 -36.25 69.49
C SER A 311 -11.80 -35.95 68.06
N ILE A 312 -11.84 -34.68 67.67
CA ILE A 312 -11.12 -34.20 66.49
C ILE A 312 -9.63 -34.39 66.78
N SER A 313 -8.90 -35.08 65.90
CA SER A 313 -7.47 -35.36 66.06
C SER A 313 -6.69 -34.06 66.37
N PRO A 314 -5.82 -34.03 67.41
CA PRO A 314 -4.99 -32.86 67.74
C PRO A 314 -4.17 -32.34 66.55
N PHE A 315 -3.84 -33.23 65.61
CA PHE A 315 -3.15 -32.90 64.37
C PHE A 315 -4.03 -32.10 63.39
N ALA A 316 -5.32 -32.44 63.30
CA ALA A 316 -6.27 -31.70 62.48
C ALA A 316 -6.58 -30.32 63.07
N THR A 317 -6.67 -30.20 64.40
CA THR A 317 -6.82 -28.89 65.05
C THR A 317 -5.58 -28.01 64.88
N MET A 318 -4.37 -28.59 64.92
CA MET A 318 -3.14 -27.84 64.63
C MET A 318 -3.07 -27.38 63.17
N LYS A 319 -3.40 -28.24 62.20
CA LYS A 319 -3.41 -27.87 60.79
C LYS A 319 -4.47 -26.82 60.47
N LEU A 320 -5.60 -26.85 61.15
CA LEU A 320 -6.63 -25.82 61.03
C LEU A 320 -6.16 -24.48 61.62
N LEU A 321 -5.41 -24.50 62.73
CA LEU A 321 -4.79 -23.31 63.30
C LEU A 321 -3.70 -22.73 62.39
N GLU A 322 -2.82 -23.56 61.84
CA GLU A 322 -1.78 -23.14 60.88
C GLU A 322 -2.41 -22.50 59.64
N LEU A 323 -3.48 -23.11 59.11
CA LEU A 323 -4.21 -22.56 57.97
C LEU A 323 -4.89 -21.23 58.32
N HIS A 324 -5.49 -21.14 59.51
CA HIS A 324 -6.09 -19.91 60.00
C HIS A 324 -5.05 -18.77 60.12
N GLU A 325 -3.86 -19.07 60.63
CA GLU A 325 -2.77 -18.10 60.75
C GLU A 325 -2.27 -17.63 59.38
N LEU A 326 -2.13 -18.56 58.41
CA LEU A 326 -1.73 -18.25 57.04
C LEU A 326 -2.76 -17.36 56.34
N VAL A 327 -4.05 -17.63 56.51
CA VAL A 327 -5.13 -16.82 55.96
C VAL A 327 -5.12 -15.42 56.58
N MET A 328 -4.96 -15.31 57.90
CA MET A 328 -4.89 -14.01 58.58
C MET A 328 -3.68 -13.19 58.11
N ARG A 329 -2.54 -13.83 57.87
CA ARG A 329 -1.34 -13.18 57.33
C ARG A 329 -1.54 -12.70 55.90
N LEU A 330 -2.12 -13.54 55.03
CA LEU A 330 -2.41 -13.19 53.64
C LEU A 330 -3.43 -12.04 53.52
N VAL A 331 -4.44 -12.04 54.40
CA VAL A 331 -5.43 -10.95 54.48
C VAL A 331 -4.78 -9.65 54.97
N GLY A 332 -3.85 -9.73 55.93
CA GLY A 332 -3.02 -8.61 56.38
C GLY A 332 -2.18 -8.03 55.25
N GLU A 333 -1.40 -8.85 54.56
CA GLU A 333 -0.56 -8.43 53.43
C GLU A 333 -1.38 -7.78 52.30
N ARG A 334 -2.56 -8.35 51.99
CA ARG A 334 -3.50 -7.77 51.03
C ARG A 334 -4.01 -6.39 51.49
N ASN A 335 -4.37 -6.24 52.77
CA ASN A 335 -4.85 -4.97 53.30
C ASN A 335 -3.73 -3.91 53.37
N ASP A 336 -2.50 -4.30 53.65
CA ASP A 336 -1.32 -3.42 53.61
C ASP A 336 -1.05 -2.93 52.18
N TRP A 337 -1.12 -3.84 51.20
CA TRP A 337 -1.01 -3.48 49.78
C TRP A 337 -2.12 -2.54 49.33
N TYR A 338 -3.35 -2.78 49.78
CA TYR A 338 -4.48 -1.90 49.49
C TYR A 338 -4.29 -0.52 50.13
N THR A 339 -3.79 -0.46 51.37
CA THR A 339 -3.50 0.80 52.08
C THR A 339 -2.38 1.58 51.38
N LYS A 340 -1.31 0.91 50.97
CA LYS A 340 -0.20 1.52 50.19
C LYS A 340 -0.67 2.03 48.84
N TYR A 341 -1.51 1.26 48.15
CA TYR A 341 -2.13 1.67 46.89
C TYR A 341 -3.00 2.92 47.08
N MET A 342 -3.87 2.94 48.10
CA MET A 342 -4.73 4.09 48.40
C MET A 342 -3.97 5.33 48.86
N MET A 343 -2.86 5.16 49.59
CA MET A 343 -1.97 6.27 49.96
C MET A 343 -1.23 6.81 48.74
N ALA A 344 -0.79 5.95 47.82
CA ALA A 344 -0.11 6.36 46.58
C ALA A 344 -1.06 7.09 45.60
N THR A 345 -2.35 6.71 45.57
CA THR A 345 -3.35 7.40 44.75
C THR A 345 -3.83 8.71 45.38
N GLN A 346 -3.89 8.81 46.72
CA GLN A 346 -4.25 10.06 47.40
C GLN A 346 -3.08 11.05 47.56
N ALA A 347 -1.83 10.58 47.57
CA ALA A 347 -0.64 11.45 47.56
C ALA A 347 -0.43 12.19 46.23
N GLY A 348 -1.18 11.84 45.18
CA GLY A 348 -1.15 12.50 43.87
C GLY A 348 -2.10 13.71 43.74
N GLU A 349 -2.99 13.96 44.70
CA GLU A 349 -3.93 15.08 44.63
C GLU A 349 -3.84 16.00 45.86
N LEU A 350 -3.49 17.26 45.58
CA LEU A 350 -3.53 18.47 46.41
C LEU A 350 -2.28 18.78 47.25
N GLN A 351 -1.47 19.74 46.79
CA GLN A 351 -1.76 21.13 47.15
C GLN A 351 -1.17 22.20 46.20
N PRO A 352 -1.89 23.34 46.04
CA PRO A 352 -1.55 24.45 45.16
C PRO A 352 -0.66 25.50 45.84
N GLY A 353 0.15 26.18 45.03
CA GLY A 353 0.68 27.51 45.32
C GLY A 353 2.03 27.56 46.03
N HIS A 354 3.09 27.87 45.28
CA HIS A 354 3.95 29.01 45.58
C HIS A 354 4.82 29.38 44.39
N GLU A 355 4.74 30.65 44.04
CA GLU A 355 5.50 31.35 43.01
C GLU A 355 7.01 31.26 43.28
N ARG A 356 7.80 31.08 42.21
CA ARG A 356 9.09 31.75 42.09
C ARG A 356 9.52 31.85 40.63
N GLU A 357 9.55 33.09 40.18
CA GLU A 357 10.12 33.58 38.93
C GLU A 357 11.64 33.36 38.87
N ALA A 358 12.10 32.90 37.70
CA ALA A 358 13.32 33.29 36.99
C ALA A 358 13.32 32.45 35.70
N GLY A 359 13.15 32.96 34.48
CA GLY A 359 13.59 34.23 33.92
C GLY A 359 14.66 33.94 32.87
N ALA A 360 14.27 33.53 31.65
CA ALA A 360 15.08 33.66 30.43
C ALA A 360 14.23 33.43 29.17
N GLN A 361 14.11 34.51 28.40
CA GLN A 361 13.53 34.66 27.06
C GLN A 361 14.05 33.65 26.02
N ALA A 362 13.19 33.28 25.06
CA ALA A 362 13.43 33.57 23.65
C ALA A 362 12.13 33.41 22.84
N ASP A 363 11.88 34.43 22.01
CA ASP A 363 10.79 34.60 21.05
C ASP A 363 10.68 33.47 20.02
N GLY A 364 9.46 33.26 19.50
CA GLY A 364 9.23 32.52 18.27
C GLY A 364 7.82 31.99 18.09
N VAL A 365 6.81 32.87 18.08
CA VAL A 365 5.45 32.54 17.66
C VAL A 365 5.43 32.11 16.19
N PHE A 366 4.90 30.93 15.89
CA PHE A 366 4.30 30.62 14.59
C PHE A 366 3.16 29.60 14.77
N GLU A 367 1.92 30.07 14.64
CA GLU A 367 0.72 29.23 14.56
C GLU A 367 0.65 28.50 13.21
N PRO A 368 0.25 27.20 13.17
CA PRO A 368 -0.27 26.61 11.96
C PRO A 368 -1.80 26.69 11.94
N ASN A 369 -2.28 27.41 10.93
CA ASN A 369 -3.66 27.65 10.56
C ASN A 369 -4.45 26.33 10.37
N ALA A 370 -5.44 26.08 11.22
CA ALA A 370 -6.37 24.97 11.12
C ALA A 370 -7.46 25.28 10.08
N SER A 371 -7.14 25.19 8.78
CA SER A 371 -8.13 25.30 7.69
C SER A 371 -7.61 24.73 6.37
N LYS A 372 -7.36 23.42 6.31
CA LYS A 372 -7.39 22.62 5.06
C LYS A 372 -7.22 21.12 5.33
N VAL A 373 -8.20 20.51 5.98
CA VAL A 373 -8.34 19.05 5.99
C VAL A 373 -9.78 18.72 5.62
N ALA A 374 -10.07 18.83 4.32
CA ALA A 374 -11.32 18.40 3.73
C ALA A 374 -11.01 17.91 2.31
N ASP A 375 -10.40 16.73 2.23
CA ASP A 375 -10.60 15.74 1.16
C ASP A 375 -9.50 14.67 1.25
N LEU A 376 -9.73 13.63 2.06
CA LEU A 376 -9.16 12.31 1.79
C LEU A 376 -10.21 11.28 2.19
N ARG A 377 -10.68 10.54 1.17
CA ARG A 377 -11.63 9.43 1.29
C ARG A 377 -11.06 8.32 2.17
N GLU A 378 -11.91 7.77 3.02
CA GLU A 378 -11.71 6.47 3.67
C GLU A 378 -11.42 5.39 2.63
N VAL A 379 -10.33 4.64 2.83
CA VAL A 379 -10.03 3.44 2.06
C VAL A 379 -10.08 2.27 3.03
N SER A 380 -11.11 1.43 2.85
CA SER A 380 -11.40 0.24 3.64
C SER A 380 -10.30 -0.82 3.48
N LEU A 381 -9.84 -1.37 4.61
CA LEU A 381 -8.80 -2.38 4.71
C LEU A 381 -9.39 -3.79 4.56
N ALA A 382 -9.20 -4.40 3.39
CA ALA A 382 -9.11 -5.85 3.27
C ALA A 382 -7.93 -6.15 2.34
N ASP A 383 -7.11 -7.11 2.76
CA ASP A 383 -5.92 -7.67 2.10
C ASP A 383 -4.59 -6.95 2.32
N GLU A 384 -3.81 -7.48 3.28
CA GLU A 384 -2.36 -7.29 3.34
C GLU A 384 -1.65 -8.51 2.73
N PRO A 385 -0.69 -8.34 1.81
CA PRO A 385 0.15 -9.42 1.31
C PRO A 385 1.27 -9.77 2.32
N LYS A 386 1.59 -11.06 2.40
CA LYS A 386 2.71 -11.61 3.17
C LYS A 386 4.01 -11.45 2.38
N LEU A 387 5.06 -10.95 3.02
CA LEU A 387 6.42 -10.86 2.46
C LEU A 387 7.39 -11.75 3.24
N ASP A 388 8.02 -12.65 2.50
CA ASP A 388 8.97 -13.65 2.95
C ASP A 388 10.38 -13.10 3.18
N THR A 389 11.06 -13.63 4.20
CA THR A 389 12.41 -13.25 4.61
C THR A 389 13.42 -14.27 4.07
N VAL A 390 14.39 -13.85 3.26
CA VAL A 390 15.60 -14.63 2.93
C VAL A 390 16.80 -13.98 3.58
N ALA A 391 17.43 -14.71 4.51
CA ALA A 391 18.75 -14.39 5.03
C ALA A 391 19.81 -15.14 4.20
N SER A 392 20.73 -14.40 3.59
CA SER A 392 21.92 -14.98 2.94
C SER A 392 23.18 -14.59 3.72
N GLN A 393 23.85 -15.62 4.23
CA GLN A 393 25.21 -15.55 4.77
C GLN A 393 26.20 -15.76 3.61
N SER A 394 27.25 -14.93 3.53
CA SER A 394 28.43 -15.22 2.71
C SER A 394 29.71 -14.88 3.46
N HIS A 395 30.64 -15.83 3.48
CA HIS A 395 31.98 -15.73 4.03
C HIS A 395 32.91 -14.88 3.15
N PRO A 396 33.92 -14.17 3.71
CA PRO A 396 34.91 -13.45 2.93
C PRO A 396 36.12 -14.33 2.59
N SER A 397 36.59 -14.26 1.34
CA SER A 397 37.91 -14.72 0.93
C SER A 397 38.70 -13.53 0.38
N HIS A 398 39.97 -13.44 0.80
CA HIS A 398 40.91 -12.35 0.59
C HIS A 398 41.31 -12.11 -0.90
N GLY A 399 41.52 -10.85 -1.27
CA GLY A 399 42.28 -10.45 -2.46
C GLY A 399 42.23 -8.96 -2.82
N ASP A 400 43.26 -8.23 -2.38
CA ASP A 400 43.79 -6.91 -2.83
C ASP A 400 43.07 -5.56 -2.54
N PRO A 401 43.84 -4.45 -2.33
CA PRO A 401 43.42 -3.30 -1.55
C PRO A 401 43.48 -2.01 -2.36
N GLN A 402 42.38 -1.61 -2.99
CA GLN A 402 42.13 -0.19 -3.28
C GLN A 402 40.67 0.01 -3.69
N GLY A 403 39.83 0.29 -2.71
CA GLY A 403 38.45 0.76 -2.89
C GLY A 403 38.26 2.11 -2.20
N PRO A 404 37.42 3.02 -2.73
CA PRO A 404 37.30 4.40 -2.25
C PRO A 404 36.80 4.45 -0.79
N GLN A 405 37.29 5.43 -0.03
CA GLN A 405 36.87 5.66 1.36
C GLN A 405 35.34 5.82 1.47
N PRO A 406 34.72 5.27 2.55
CA PRO A 406 33.29 5.44 2.78
C PRO A 406 32.97 6.91 3.07
N ALA A 407 31.94 7.42 2.39
CA ALA A 407 31.45 8.78 2.54
C ALA A 407 31.07 9.11 4.00
N PRO A 408 31.15 10.39 4.42
CA PRO A 408 30.82 10.79 5.79
C PRO A 408 29.37 10.46 6.11
N ARG A 409 29.13 9.64 7.14
CA ARG A 409 27.78 9.31 7.61
C ARG A 409 27.11 10.56 8.16
N ASP A 410 25.95 10.91 7.60
CA ASP A 410 25.07 12.01 8.02
C ASP A 410 24.90 12.01 9.56
N PRO A 411 25.07 13.16 10.25
CA PRO A 411 24.84 13.29 11.69
C PRO A 411 23.46 12.77 12.13
N THR A 412 22.46 12.88 11.27
CA THR A 412 21.09 12.37 11.51
C THR A 412 21.07 10.85 11.58
N ALA A 413 21.75 10.18 10.66
CA ALA A 413 21.86 8.72 10.63
C ALA A 413 22.59 8.18 11.88
N GLN A 414 23.60 8.89 12.37
CA GLN A 414 24.31 8.51 13.60
C GLN A 414 23.43 8.67 14.84
N GLN A 415 22.62 9.73 14.89
CA GLN A 415 21.70 9.97 16.00
C GLN A 415 20.60 8.90 16.05
N ILE A 416 20.07 8.49 14.89
CA ILE A 416 19.06 7.44 14.77
C ILE A 416 19.62 6.08 15.19
N LEU A 417 20.83 5.73 14.73
CA LEU A 417 21.50 4.48 15.14
C LEU A 417 21.75 4.43 16.65
N ARG A 418 22.08 5.57 17.27
CA ARG A 418 22.27 5.67 18.73
C ARG A 418 20.95 5.44 19.48
N LEU A 419 19.87 6.07 19.04
CA LEU A 419 18.51 5.90 19.59
C LEU A 419 18.01 4.45 19.46
N LEU A 420 18.23 3.82 18.31
CA LEU A 420 17.84 2.43 18.07
C LEU A 420 18.57 1.47 19.03
N HIS A 421 19.87 1.70 19.24
CA HIS A 421 20.66 0.92 20.19
C HIS A 421 20.22 1.15 21.64
N GLU A 422 19.82 2.38 21.99
CA GLU A 422 19.34 2.76 23.32
C GLU A 422 17.97 2.16 23.66
N ILE A 423 17.08 2.05 22.66
CA ILE A 423 15.76 1.42 22.79
C ILE A 423 15.87 -0.12 22.88
N GLN A 424 16.82 -0.73 22.15
CA GLN A 424 17.06 -2.17 22.22
C GLN A 424 17.66 -2.63 23.56
N ASN A 425 18.40 -1.76 24.27
CA ASN A 425 19.10 -2.10 25.50
C ASN A 425 18.84 -1.10 26.65
N PRO A 426 17.64 -1.12 27.27
CA PRO A 426 17.25 -0.16 28.31
C PRO A 426 18.05 -0.25 29.62
N GLN A 427 18.87 -1.29 29.81
CA GLN A 427 19.72 -1.50 30.99
C GLN A 427 21.01 -0.65 30.97
N ASN A 428 21.36 0.00 29.85
CA ASN A 428 22.53 0.88 29.73
C ASN A 428 22.24 2.35 30.08
N ARG A 429 21.19 2.64 30.85
CA ARG A 429 20.88 4.00 31.32
C ARG A 429 21.88 4.47 32.38
N VAL A 430 22.90 5.23 31.97
CA VAL A 430 23.62 6.16 32.85
C VAL A 430 23.44 7.56 32.26
N GLY A 431 22.28 8.17 32.51
CA GLY A 431 21.95 9.52 32.06
C GLY A 431 20.65 10.07 32.67
N PRO A 432 20.45 11.40 32.71
CA PRO A 432 19.52 12.08 33.63
C PRO A 432 18.02 11.85 33.36
N LEU A 433 17.65 11.14 32.29
CA LEU A 433 16.26 10.90 31.89
C LEU A 433 15.65 9.64 32.55
N SER A 434 16.25 9.09 33.61
CA SER A 434 15.69 7.95 34.36
C SER A 434 14.51 8.33 35.27
N GLU A 435 14.10 9.60 35.29
CA GLU A 435 13.08 10.11 36.22
C GLU A 435 11.66 10.15 35.64
N THR A 436 11.43 9.78 34.36
CA THR A 436 10.07 9.72 33.81
C THR A 436 9.48 8.31 34.01
N PRO A 437 8.51 8.10 34.92
CA PRO A 437 7.90 6.79 35.11
C PRO A 437 6.98 6.48 33.92
N CYS A 438 7.38 5.54 33.07
CA CYS A 438 6.50 5.01 32.03
C CYS A 438 5.45 4.10 32.69
N ILE A 439 4.21 4.57 32.81
CA ILE A 439 3.08 3.78 33.33
C ILE A 439 2.42 3.05 32.15
N PRO A 440 2.46 1.71 32.10
CA PRO A 440 1.73 0.95 31.08
C PRO A 440 0.23 0.97 31.40
N PHE A 441 -0.58 1.54 30.50
CA PHE A 441 -2.04 1.48 30.55
C PHE A 441 -2.56 0.44 29.56
N PHE A 442 -3.44 -0.43 30.05
CA PHE A 442 -4.21 -1.36 29.23
C PHE A 442 -5.57 -0.71 28.95
N TYR A 443 -5.89 -0.48 27.68
CA TYR A 443 -7.20 -0.01 27.27
C TYR A 443 -7.95 -1.11 26.51
N ARG A 444 -9.27 -1.09 26.61
CA ARG A 444 -10.17 -1.76 25.66
C ARG A 444 -10.91 -0.68 24.90
N VAL A 445 -11.04 -0.91 23.61
CA VAL A 445 -11.80 -0.05 22.72
C VAL A 445 -13.30 -0.29 22.98
N ASP A 446 -14.11 0.76 22.92
CA ASP A 446 -15.57 0.64 23.07
C ASP A 446 -16.26 0.07 21.82
N GLU A 447 -17.59 -0.06 21.85
CA GLU A 447 -18.37 -0.61 20.72
C GLU A 447 -18.32 0.23 19.44
N ASN A 448 -17.73 1.44 19.49
CA ASN A 448 -17.57 2.35 18.35
C ASN A 448 -16.11 2.50 17.90
N ASP A 449 -15.22 1.61 18.34
CA ASP A 449 -13.78 1.69 18.09
C ASP A 449 -13.09 2.98 18.65
N GLU A 450 -13.69 3.65 19.64
CA GLU A 450 -13.11 4.83 20.29
C GLU A 450 -12.44 4.50 21.64
N VAL A 451 -11.30 5.13 21.91
CA VAL A 451 -10.63 5.10 23.22
C VAL A 451 -10.59 6.50 23.79
N LYS A 452 -11.45 6.79 24.76
CA LYS A 452 -11.50 8.10 25.43
C LYS A 452 -10.57 8.09 26.64
N LEU A 453 -9.38 8.65 26.46
CA LEU A 453 -8.45 8.92 27.55
C LEU A 453 -8.70 10.33 28.06
N LEU A 454 -9.40 10.45 29.19
CA LEU A 454 -9.47 11.71 29.92
C LEU A 454 -8.20 11.84 30.75
N VAL A 455 -7.39 12.84 30.43
CA VAL A 455 -6.30 13.31 31.27
C VAL A 455 -6.86 14.50 32.06
N VAL A 456 -6.92 14.39 33.39
CA VAL A 456 -7.29 15.51 34.29
C VAL A 456 -6.04 16.30 34.62
#